data_AF-A0AAP3FB84-F1
#
_entry.id   AF-A0AAP3FB84-F1
#
_cell.length_a   1.000
_cell.length_b   1.000
_cell.length_c   1.000
_cell.angle_alpha   90.00
_cell.angle_beta   90.00
_cell.angle_gamma   90.00
#
_symmetry.space_group_name_H-M   'P 1'
#
loop_
_entity.id
_entity.type
_entity.pdbx_description
1 polymer ?
#
loop_
_entity_poly.entity_id
_entity_poly.type
_entity_poly.pdbx_seq_one_letter_code
_entity_poly.pdbx_strand_id
1 'polypeptide(L)'
;MTNDENVVAQMNYCINSLTNIVHNKSMSVLEHESDQLINNLTMQQIIGLPEIRDFRIDLMDAVSKFEITEEERNLMRRIQSIKRDNMKWAAISNALSPTMLLTGNGGFGPQLAFQSLLSAARSVVEYKTMQGEQNIEELQAMWELRKEDMQTINELRKSAQGIVFDLYNKYHLNESDRLTEATANIFNDYITIADASRRLRLLQDNYEVYKQIPEYYYHLGMAYLDKGDYSNAKKQFSVYLQMYKRTPILRYDERSGCIALAMLTYDKTLSTGEKEELVSVAIKNLPSNSAAVLQCAMVYIYELREAEKGFQLIRAGIDDPQASDRDVLFMAAANLLPYAKSFPPVYRAILETFKNTTSVSFDSFLTYLIGCPVLCS
;
A
#
# COMPACT_ATOMS: atom_id res chain seq x y z
N MET A 1 13.07 20.35 15.76
CA MET A 1 13.15 19.89 14.36
C MET A 1 14.43 20.47 13.79
N THR A 2 15.41 19.65 13.44
CA THR A 2 16.57 20.08 12.68
C THR A 2 16.19 20.03 11.21
N ASN A 3 16.40 21.12 10.47
CA ASN A 3 16.12 21.16 9.03
C ASN A 3 16.84 20.03 8.28
N ASP A 4 17.99 19.61 8.82
CA ASP A 4 18.86 18.56 8.29
C ASP A 4 18.15 17.20 8.13
N GLU A 5 17.36 16.76 9.12
CA GLU A 5 16.67 15.47 9.05
C GLU A 5 15.57 15.45 7.98
N ASN A 6 14.86 16.57 7.84
CA ASN A 6 13.87 16.75 6.79
C ASN A 6 14.52 16.77 5.41
N VAL A 7 15.65 17.48 5.26
CA VAL A 7 16.42 17.52 4.00
C VAL A 7 16.83 16.11 3.60
N VAL A 8 17.42 15.35 4.52
CA VAL A 8 17.88 13.96 4.28
C VAL A 8 16.72 13.05 3.90
N ALA A 9 15.61 13.09 4.65
CA ALA A 9 14.44 12.25 4.38
C ALA A 9 13.83 12.54 3.01
N GLN A 10 13.68 13.82 2.64
CA GLN A 10 13.14 14.25 1.35
C GLN A 10 14.04 13.82 0.19
N MET A 11 15.34 14.07 0.32
CA MET A 11 16.34 13.72 -0.67
C MET A 11 16.35 12.21 -0.94
N ASN A 12 16.46 11.40 0.12
CA ASN A 12 16.49 9.95 0.00
C ASN A 12 15.19 9.40 -0.59
N TYR A 13 14.03 9.95 -0.23
CA TYR A 13 12.75 9.56 -0.79
C TYR A 13 12.70 9.78 -2.31
N CYS A 14 13.07 10.98 -2.79
CA CYS A 14 13.07 11.27 -4.21
C CYS A 14 14.08 10.42 -5.00
N ILE A 15 15.29 10.21 -4.46
CA ILE A 15 16.29 9.34 -5.10
C ILE A 15 15.77 7.90 -5.20
N ASN A 16 15.17 7.38 -4.12
CA ASN A 16 14.63 6.03 -4.10
C ASN A 16 13.48 5.88 -5.10
N SER A 17 12.53 6.81 -5.11
CA SER A 17 11.40 6.83 -6.05
C SER A 17 11.87 6.84 -7.52
N LEU A 18 12.84 7.70 -7.87
CA LEU A 18 13.45 7.73 -9.20
C LEU A 18 14.23 6.46 -9.56
N THR A 19 14.81 5.80 -8.56
CA THR A 19 15.47 4.51 -8.73
C THR A 19 14.42 3.43 -9.01
N ASN A 20 13.32 3.42 -8.26
CA ASN A 20 12.22 2.47 -8.41
C ASN A 20 11.55 2.54 -9.78
N ILE A 21 11.30 3.76 -10.29
CA ILE A 21 10.73 3.99 -11.63
C ILE A 21 11.59 3.32 -12.71
N VAL A 22 12.91 3.54 -12.69
CA VAL A 22 13.80 3.01 -13.74
C VAL A 22 14.10 1.52 -13.55
N HIS A 23 14.23 1.07 -12.30
CA HIS A 23 14.62 -0.30 -11.99
C HIS A 23 13.49 -1.30 -12.28
N ASN A 24 12.26 -1.00 -11.86
CA ASN A 24 11.18 -2.00 -11.90
C ASN A 24 10.55 -2.20 -13.28
N LYS A 25 10.86 -1.35 -14.28
CA LYS A 25 10.33 -1.42 -15.66
C LYS A 25 8.83 -1.79 -15.72
N SER A 26 8.05 -1.22 -14.81
CA SER A 26 6.62 -1.50 -14.68
C SER A 26 5.86 -0.18 -14.79
N MET A 27 4.85 -0.20 -15.63
CA MET A 27 3.97 0.94 -15.86
C MET A 27 3.19 1.29 -14.58
N SER A 28 2.77 0.28 -13.81
CA SER A 28 2.11 0.47 -12.52
C SER A 28 3.05 1.07 -11.46
N VAL A 29 4.31 0.67 -11.43
CA VAL A 29 5.30 1.28 -10.50
C VAL A 29 5.57 2.72 -10.89
N LEU A 30 5.70 3.01 -12.19
CA LEU A 30 5.82 4.37 -12.70
C LEU A 30 4.62 5.22 -12.27
N GLU A 31 3.38 4.73 -12.47
CA GLU A 31 2.18 5.45 -12.06
C GLU A 31 2.18 5.80 -10.59
N HIS A 32 2.43 4.78 -9.76
CA HIS A 32 2.33 4.90 -8.33
C HIS A 32 3.40 5.86 -7.80
N GLU A 33 4.68 5.65 -8.16
CA GLU A 33 5.77 6.54 -7.74
C GLU A 33 5.56 7.98 -8.22
N SER A 34 5.03 8.16 -9.44
CA SER A 34 4.68 9.47 -9.97
C SER A 34 3.61 10.17 -9.13
N ASP A 35 2.54 9.46 -8.78
CA ASP A 35 1.47 9.98 -7.93
C ASP A 35 1.99 10.31 -6.52
N GLN A 36 2.85 9.46 -5.95
CA GLN A 36 3.46 9.71 -4.66
C GLN A 36 4.32 10.98 -4.66
N LEU A 37 5.10 11.22 -5.71
CA LEU A 37 5.95 12.41 -5.85
C LEU A 37 5.13 13.69 -6.09
N ILE A 38 4.15 13.64 -6.98
CA ILE A 38 3.36 14.83 -7.37
C ILE A 38 2.35 15.17 -6.28
N ASN A 39 1.61 14.16 -5.84
CA ASN A 39 0.49 14.34 -4.93
C ASN A 39 0.93 14.08 -3.49
N ASN A 40 1.54 12.97 -3.14
CA ASN A 40 1.59 12.59 -1.73
C ASN A 40 2.61 13.38 -0.87
N LEU A 41 3.60 14.01 -1.48
CA LEU A 41 4.61 14.78 -0.74
C LEU A 41 4.05 16.06 -0.07
N THR A 42 4.38 16.28 1.20
CA THR A 42 3.93 17.48 1.94
C THR A 42 4.71 18.72 1.53
N MET A 43 4.03 19.87 1.52
CA MET A 43 4.65 21.19 1.28
C MET A 43 5.13 21.85 2.58
N GLN A 44 4.57 21.47 3.72
CA GLN A 44 4.89 22.08 5.03
C GLN A 44 6.36 21.87 5.41
N GLN A 45 6.92 20.71 5.07
CA GLN A 45 8.29 20.34 5.44
C GLN A 45 9.37 20.95 4.53
N ILE A 46 8.98 21.58 3.41
CA ILE A 46 9.93 22.24 2.48
C ILE A 46 9.95 23.77 2.60
N ILE A 47 9.15 24.33 3.51
CA ILE A 47 9.14 25.78 3.74
C ILE A 47 10.52 26.21 4.26
N GLY A 48 11.18 27.10 3.53
CA GLY A 48 12.54 27.57 3.85
C GLY A 48 13.68 26.77 3.20
N LEU A 49 13.36 25.80 2.32
CA LEU A 49 14.34 24.97 1.59
C LEU A 49 14.20 25.20 0.07
N PRO A 50 14.69 26.34 -0.48
CA PRO A 50 14.50 26.68 -1.89
C PRO A 50 15.12 25.65 -2.84
N GLU A 51 16.24 25.04 -2.47
CA GLU A 51 16.91 24.02 -3.30
C GLU A 51 16.06 22.75 -3.46
N ILE A 52 15.38 22.31 -2.39
CA ILE A 52 14.45 21.16 -2.45
C ILE A 52 13.18 21.51 -3.22
N ARG A 53 12.71 22.75 -3.09
CA ARG A 53 11.56 23.25 -3.85
C ARG A 53 11.86 23.17 -5.36
N ASP A 54 13.00 23.71 -5.78
CA ASP A 54 13.36 23.76 -7.19
C ASP A 54 13.58 22.34 -7.74
N PHE A 55 14.21 21.46 -6.96
CA PHE A 55 14.30 20.03 -7.29
C PHE A 55 12.93 19.38 -7.50
N ARG A 56 11.98 19.65 -6.60
CA ARG A 56 10.64 19.07 -6.69
C ARG A 56 9.87 19.58 -7.90
N ILE A 57 10.07 20.84 -8.29
CA ILE A 57 9.47 21.39 -9.50
C ILE A 57 10.03 20.66 -10.72
N ASP A 58 11.35 20.54 -10.83
CA ASP A 58 12.01 19.78 -11.90
C ASP A 58 11.54 18.31 -11.93
N LEU A 59 11.37 17.72 -10.75
CA LEU A 59 10.89 16.35 -10.58
C LEU A 59 9.45 16.20 -11.06
N MET A 60 8.55 17.11 -10.68
CA MET A 60 7.17 17.12 -11.13
C MET A 60 7.10 17.30 -12.66
N ASP A 61 7.84 18.25 -13.22
CA ASP A 61 7.85 18.52 -14.66
C ASP A 61 8.37 17.32 -15.48
N ALA A 62 9.42 16.65 -14.99
CA ALA A 62 9.92 15.44 -15.62
C ALA A 62 8.91 14.31 -15.50
N VAL A 63 8.38 14.05 -14.31
CA VAL A 63 7.43 12.97 -14.02
C VAL A 63 6.09 13.15 -14.75
N SER A 64 5.60 14.38 -14.89
CA SER A 64 4.36 14.68 -15.64
C SER A 64 4.46 14.32 -17.12
N LYS A 65 5.66 14.29 -17.73
CA LYS A 65 5.83 13.77 -19.09
C LYS A 65 5.57 12.27 -19.19
N PHE A 66 5.69 11.56 -18.06
CA PHE A 66 5.36 10.16 -17.92
C PHE A 66 3.94 9.94 -17.39
N GLU A 67 3.07 10.96 -17.39
CA GLU A 67 1.70 10.76 -16.95
C GLU A 67 1.01 9.67 -17.79
N ILE A 68 0.31 8.80 -17.10
CA ILE A 68 -0.39 7.68 -17.71
C ILE A 68 -1.78 8.17 -18.13
N THR A 69 -2.10 7.97 -19.40
CA THR A 69 -3.40 8.34 -19.94
C THR A 69 -4.50 7.49 -19.31
N GLU A 70 -5.73 7.99 -19.31
CA GLU A 70 -6.86 7.25 -18.73
C GLU A 70 -7.12 5.91 -19.44
N GLU A 71 -6.82 5.83 -20.75
CA GLU A 71 -6.91 4.59 -21.52
C GLU A 71 -5.90 3.54 -21.05
N GLU A 72 -4.64 3.95 -20.86
CA GLU A 72 -3.57 3.09 -20.32
C GLU A 72 -3.90 2.63 -18.89
N ARG A 73 -4.42 3.53 -18.05
CA ARG A 73 -4.91 3.19 -16.70
C ARG A 73 -6.00 2.12 -16.75
N ASN A 74 -6.96 2.25 -17.66
CA ASN A 74 -8.04 1.28 -17.81
C ASN A 74 -7.53 -0.09 -18.29
N LEU A 75 -6.54 -0.11 -19.19
CA LEU A 75 -5.89 -1.35 -19.61
C LEU A 75 -5.16 -2.04 -18.44
N MET A 76 -4.37 -1.29 -17.67
CA MET A 76 -3.68 -1.83 -16.48
C MET A 76 -4.68 -2.39 -15.45
N ARG A 77 -5.76 -1.67 -15.16
CA ARG A 77 -6.83 -2.17 -14.27
C ARG A 77 -7.45 -3.47 -14.77
N ARG A 78 -7.68 -3.58 -16.09
CA ARG A 78 -8.22 -4.80 -16.70
C ARG A 78 -7.23 -5.97 -16.60
N ILE A 79 -5.95 -5.70 -16.78
CA ILE A 79 -4.90 -6.70 -16.63
C ILE A 79 -4.79 -7.19 -15.18
N GLN A 80 -4.83 -6.26 -14.22
CA GLN A 80 -4.78 -6.56 -12.79
C GLN A 80 -5.99 -7.38 -12.35
N SER A 81 -7.19 -7.09 -12.88
CA SER A 81 -8.39 -7.88 -12.58
C SER A 81 -8.33 -9.32 -13.13
N ILE A 82 -7.61 -9.56 -14.23
CA ILE A 82 -7.38 -10.91 -14.77
C ILE A 82 -6.36 -11.69 -13.90
N LYS A 83 -5.37 -11.00 -13.33
CA LYS A 83 -4.28 -11.59 -12.55
C LYS A 83 -4.62 -11.90 -11.08
N ARG A 84 -5.89 -11.84 -10.71
CA ARG A 84 -6.35 -12.12 -9.34
C ARG A 84 -5.67 -13.37 -8.77
N ASP A 85 -4.99 -13.20 -7.63
CA ASP A 85 -4.40 -14.31 -6.88
C ASP A 85 -5.52 -15.21 -6.36
N ASN A 86 -5.95 -16.18 -7.16
CA ASN A 86 -7.03 -17.11 -6.85
C ASN A 86 -6.87 -17.76 -5.46
N MET A 87 -5.63 -17.93 -5.00
CA MET A 87 -5.32 -18.46 -3.67
C MET A 87 -5.69 -17.48 -2.53
N LYS A 88 -5.34 -16.18 -2.65
CA LYS A 88 -5.72 -15.17 -1.66
C LYS A 88 -7.23 -14.98 -1.62
N TRP A 89 -7.85 -15.04 -2.80
CA TRP A 89 -9.30 -14.96 -2.95
C TRP A 89 -10.05 -16.13 -2.34
N ALA A 90 -9.61 -17.36 -2.57
CA ALA A 90 -10.19 -18.53 -1.94
C ALA A 90 -10.06 -18.46 -0.41
N ALA A 91 -8.92 -17.97 0.11
CA ALA A 91 -8.72 -17.78 1.55
C ALA A 91 -9.68 -16.73 2.15
N ILE A 92 -9.85 -15.58 1.50
CA ILE A 92 -10.78 -14.52 1.93
C ILE A 92 -12.23 -15.03 1.86
N SER A 93 -12.64 -15.63 0.75
CA SER A 93 -14.00 -16.14 0.55
C SER A 93 -14.39 -17.21 1.57
N ASN A 94 -13.49 -18.18 1.81
CA ASN A 94 -13.72 -19.22 2.81
C ASN A 94 -13.83 -18.66 4.23
N ALA A 95 -13.01 -17.65 4.56
CA ALA A 95 -13.04 -17.02 5.88
C ALA A 95 -14.29 -16.15 6.12
N LEU A 96 -14.88 -15.61 5.05
CA LEU A 96 -16.12 -14.81 5.10
C LEU A 96 -17.40 -15.67 5.01
N SER A 97 -17.28 -17.00 5.00
CA SER A 97 -18.42 -17.90 4.87
C SER A 97 -19.35 -17.86 6.10
N PRO A 98 -20.69 -17.81 5.92
CA PRO A 98 -21.66 -17.77 7.02
C PRO A 98 -21.48 -18.85 8.09
N THR A 99 -21.00 -20.04 7.71
CA THR A 99 -20.74 -21.16 8.62
C THR A 99 -19.59 -20.88 9.59
N MET A 100 -18.54 -20.19 9.14
CA MET A 100 -17.43 -19.75 10.01
C MET A 100 -17.85 -18.57 10.91
N LEU A 101 -18.81 -17.77 10.46
CA LEU A 101 -19.40 -16.65 11.20
C LEU A 101 -20.35 -17.09 12.33
N LEU A 102 -21.09 -18.18 12.13
CA LEU A 102 -22.09 -18.70 13.09
C LEU A 102 -21.50 -19.59 14.18
N THR A 103 -20.39 -20.28 13.94
CA THR A 103 -19.94 -21.37 14.82
C THR A 103 -19.12 -20.93 16.02
N GLY A 104 -18.71 -19.65 16.14
CA GLY A 104 -18.08 -19.07 17.33
C GLY A 104 -16.75 -19.71 17.80
N ASN A 105 -16.37 -20.86 17.23
CA ASN A 105 -15.19 -21.67 17.54
C ASN A 105 -14.04 -21.43 16.54
N GLY A 106 -14.16 -20.42 15.69
CA GLY A 106 -13.33 -20.23 14.50
C GLY A 106 -12.05 -19.44 14.71
N GLY A 107 -11.28 -19.62 15.80
CA GLY A 107 -10.04 -18.85 16.03
C GLY A 107 -9.03 -18.89 14.86
N PHE A 108 -9.13 -19.88 13.98
CA PHE A 108 -8.28 -20.04 12.79
C PHE A 108 -8.78 -19.28 11.54
N GLY A 109 -10.08 -19.00 11.42
CA GLY A 109 -10.69 -18.41 10.22
C GLY A 109 -10.39 -16.92 10.04
N PRO A 110 -10.74 -16.04 11.01
CA PRO A 110 -10.46 -14.61 10.95
C PRO A 110 -8.97 -14.30 10.89
N GLN A 111 -8.13 -15.10 11.56
CA GLN A 111 -6.68 -14.90 11.53
C GLN A 111 -6.10 -15.11 10.13
N LEU A 112 -6.45 -16.20 9.45
CA LEU A 112 -6.03 -16.45 8.06
C LEU A 112 -6.59 -15.38 7.11
N ALA A 113 -7.81 -14.90 7.36
CA ALA A 113 -8.40 -13.80 6.61
C ALA A 113 -7.57 -12.52 6.74
N PHE A 114 -7.24 -12.13 7.98
CA PHE A 114 -6.43 -10.95 8.26
C PHE A 114 -5.02 -11.05 7.67
N GLN A 115 -4.39 -12.22 7.72
CA GLN A 115 -3.11 -12.44 7.06
C GLN A 115 -3.21 -12.31 5.53
N SER A 116 -4.27 -12.85 4.93
CA SER A 116 -4.50 -12.77 3.49
C SER A 116 -4.77 -11.33 3.04
N LEU A 117 -5.58 -10.59 3.80
CA LEU A 117 -5.89 -9.18 3.55
C LEU A 117 -4.66 -8.29 3.75
N LEU A 118 -3.87 -8.53 4.81
CA LEU A 118 -2.59 -7.85 5.01
C LEU A 118 -1.64 -8.10 3.84
N SER A 119 -1.54 -9.34 3.37
CA SER A 119 -0.71 -9.69 2.22
C SER A 119 -1.18 -9.02 0.94
N ALA A 120 -2.49 -8.95 0.69
CA ALA A 120 -3.06 -8.25 -0.44
C ALA A 120 -2.79 -6.74 -0.36
N ALA A 121 -3.05 -6.11 0.79
CA ALA A 121 -2.80 -4.69 1.03
C ALA A 121 -1.32 -4.33 0.81
N ARG A 122 -0.40 -5.11 1.39
CA ARG A 122 1.05 -4.93 1.23
C ARG A 122 1.52 -5.16 -0.20
N SER A 123 0.88 -6.03 -0.96
CA SER A 123 1.37 -6.40 -2.30
C SER A 123 1.33 -5.26 -3.31
N VAL A 124 0.43 -4.29 -3.11
CA VAL A 124 0.37 -3.03 -3.87
C VAL A 124 1.50 -2.10 -3.42
N VAL A 125 1.62 -1.86 -2.11
CA VAL A 125 2.61 -0.96 -1.50
C VAL A 125 4.06 -1.42 -1.72
N GLU A 126 4.29 -2.74 -1.72
CA GLU A 126 5.62 -3.35 -1.92
C GLU A 126 5.88 -3.74 -3.39
N TYR A 127 5.05 -3.29 -4.33
CA TYR A 127 5.17 -3.59 -5.77
C TYR A 127 5.17 -5.07 -6.16
N LYS A 128 4.80 -5.99 -5.26
CA LYS A 128 4.81 -7.45 -5.50
C LYS A 128 3.85 -7.87 -6.60
N THR A 129 2.68 -7.25 -6.71
CA THR A 129 1.75 -7.49 -7.82
C THR A 129 2.28 -6.94 -9.14
N MET A 130 3.00 -5.82 -9.07
CA MET A 130 3.52 -5.09 -10.23
C MET A 130 4.75 -5.77 -10.85
N GLN A 131 5.53 -6.53 -10.09
CA GLN A 131 6.64 -7.34 -10.64
C GLN A 131 6.17 -8.44 -11.59
N GLY A 132 4.98 -9.00 -11.36
CA GLY A 132 4.41 -9.98 -12.28
C GLY A 132 4.05 -9.38 -13.63
N GLU A 133 3.88 -8.07 -13.74
CA GLU A 133 3.49 -7.36 -14.97
C GLU A 133 4.58 -7.38 -16.04
N GLN A 134 5.84 -7.54 -15.64
CA GLN A 134 6.96 -7.67 -16.58
C GLN A 134 6.79 -8.85 -17.55
N ASN A 135 5.94 -9.84 -17.25
CA ASN A 135 5.66 -10.96 -18.15
C ASN A 135 4.50 -10.71 -19.14
N ILE A 136 3.94 -9.50 -19.17
CA ILE A 136 2.82 -9.15 -20.06
C ILE A 136 3.36 -8.37 -21.25
N GLU A 137 3.21 -8.97 -22.43
CA GLU A 137 3.68 -8.41 -23.71
C GLU A 137 3.13 -7.01 -23.99
N GLU A 138 1.85 -6.74 -23.71
CA GLU A 138 1.23 -5.42 -23.89
C GLU A 138 1.87 -4.34 -22.99
N LEU A 139 2.14 -4.65 -21.72
CA LEU A 139 2.77 -3.70 -20.79
C LEU A 139 4.26 -3.50 -21.11
N GLN A 140 4.94 -4.54 -21.58
CA GLN A 140 6.30 -4.43 -22.07
C GLN A 140 6.38 -3.53 -23.32
N ALA A 141 5.46 -3.70 -24.27
CA ALA A 141 5.41 -2.88 -25.47
C ALA A 141 5.18 -1.40 -25.13
N MET A 142 4.27 -1.11 -24.19
CA MET A 142 4.05 0.25 -23.68
C MET A 142 5.31 0.82 -23.03
N TRP A 143 6.01 0.02 -22.22
CA TRP A 143 7.26 0.44 -21.59
C TRP A 143 8.35 0.79 -22.63
N GLU A 144 8.51 -0.03 -23.66
CA GLU A 144 9.51 0.23 -24.71
C GLU A 144 9.18 1.48 -25.54
N LEU A 145 7.90 1.85 -25.70
CA LEU A 145 7.51 3.12 -26.33
C LEU A 145 7.96 4.33 -25.50
N ARG A 146 8.08 4.20 -24.18
CA ARG A 146 8.51 5.26 -23.25
C ARG A 146 10.02 5.37 -23.08
N LYS A 147 10.80 4.63 -23.87
CA LYS A 147 12.27 4.62 -23.81
C LYS A 147 12.89 5.96 -24.25
N GLU A 148 12.21 6.71 -25.10
CA GLU A 148 12.60 8.09 -25.44
C GLU A 148 12.47 9.00 -24.22
N ASP A 149 11.37 8.86 -23.48
CA ASP A 149 11.13 9.62 -22.24
C ASP A 149 12.18 9.29 -21.17
N MET A 150 12.71 8.07 -21.11
CA MET A 150 13.77 7.68 -20.17
C MET A 150 15.06 8.53 -20.26
N GLN A 151 15.32 9.19 -21.40
CA GLN A 151 16.41 10.17 -21.48
C GLN A 151 16.16 11.37 -20.57
N THR A 152 14.90 11.81 -20.45
CA THR A 152 14.49 12.89 -19.54
C THR A 152 14.68 12.51 -18.07
N ILE A 153 14.40 11.25 -17.68
CA ILE A 153 14.72 10.77 -16.32
C ILE A 153 16.23 10.79 -16.06
N ASN A 154 17.05 10.44 -17.05
CA ASN A 154 18.49 10.52 -16.91
C ASN A 154 19.01 11.96 -16.74
N GLU A 155 18.39 12.93 -17.40
CA GLU A 155 18.70 14.35 -17.18
C GLU A 155 18.27 14.82 -15.80
N LEU A 156 17.07 14.42 -15.36
CA LEU A 156 16.58 14.70 -14.02
C LEU A 156 17.47 14.10 -12.93
N ARG A 157 17.98 12.89 -13.13
CA ARG A 157 18.95 12.25 -12.22
C ARG A 157 20.22 13.07 -12.06
N LYS A 158 20.72 13.67 -13.15
CA LYS A 158 21.88 14.58 -13.09
C LYS A 158 21.54 15.85 -12.31
N SER A 159 20.35 16.43 -12.54
CA SER A 159 19.87 17.59 -11.76
C SER A 159 19.75 17.26 -10.27
N ALA A 160 19.13 16.12 -9.94
CA ALA A 160 19.01 15.60 -8.58
C ALA A 160 20.38 15.49 -7.90
N GLN A 161 21.37 14.95 -8.61
CA GLN A 161 22.73 14.81 -8.08
C GLN A 161 23.42 16.15 -7.81
N GLY A 162 23.17 17.17 -8.64
CA GLY A 162 23.63 18.54 -8.39
C GLY A 162 23.02 19.13 -7.12
N ILE A 163 21.71 18.97 -6.94
CA ILE A 163 21.01 19.49 -5.76
C ILE A 163 21.42 18.74 -4.49
N VAL A 164 21.60 17.42 -4.58
CA VAL A 164 22.18 16.61 -3.49
C VAL A 164 23.53 17.19 -3.06
N PHE A 165 24.42 17.51 -4.02
CA PHE A 165 25.71 18.10 -3.71
C PHE A 165 25.59 19.45 -2.98
N ASP A 166 24.70 20.33 -3.45
CA ASP A 166 24.46 21.63 -2.82
C ASP A 166 23.91 21.50 -1.39
N LEU A 167 22.98 20.56 -1.17
CA LEU A 167 22.44 20.26 0.15
C LEU A 167 23.50 19.70 1.10
N TYR A 168 24.38 18.83 0.61
CA TYR A 168 25.50 18.31 1.39
C TYR A 168 26.44 19.42 1.86
N ASN A 169 26.77 20.35 0.97
CA ASN A 169 27.65 21.47 1.29
C ASN A 169 27.00 22.43 2.29
N LYS A 170 25.70 22.73 2.11
CA LYS A 170 24.95 23.70 2.93
C LYS A 170 24.59 23.20 4.33
N TYR A 171 24.25 21.91 4.45
CA TYR A 171 23.80 21.29 5.71
C TYR A 171 24.87 20.43 6.39
N HIS A 172 26.09 20.37 5.83
CA HIS A 172 27.20 19.57 6.34
C HIS A 172 26.82 18.10 6.61
N LEU A 173 26.07 17.51 5.67
CA LEU A 173 25.58 16.14 5.76
C LEU A 173 26.73 15.13 5.63
N ASN A 174 26.59 13.96 6.24
CA ASN A 174 27.57 12.88 6.11
C ASN A 174 27.20 11.94 4.96
N GLU A 175 28.18 11.28 4.35
CA GLU A 175 27.91 10.31 3.28
C GLU A 175 27.00 9.17 3.74
N SER A 176 27.05 8.81 5.03
CA SER A 176 26.17 7.81 5.65
C SER A 176 24.69 8.19 5.69
N ASP A 177 24.36 9.46 5.43
CA ASP A 177 22.99 9.96 5.49
C ASP A 177 22.27 9.79 4.14
N ARG A 178 22.96 9.45 3.05
CA ARG A 178 22.39 9.35 1.69
C ARG A 178 22.32 7.93 1.16
N LEU A 179 21.23 7.64 0.46
CA LEU A 179 21.16 6.54 -0.50
C LEU A 179 21.77 6.95 -1.85
N THR A 180 22.76 6.20 -2.30
CA THR A 180 23.19 6.22 -3.71
C THR A 180 22.26 5.36 -4.57
N GLU A 181 22.23 5.60 -5.87
CA GLU A 181 21.48 4.76 -6.81
C GLU A 181 21.92 3.28 -6.73
N ALA A 182 23.23 3.02 -6.56
CA ALA A 182 23.74 1.67 -6.41
C ALA A 182 23.19 1.00 -5.14
N THR A 183 23.21 1.71 -4.00
CA THR A 183 22.68 1.18 -2.74
C THR A 183 21.16 1.04 -2.75
N ALA A 184 20.43 1.90 -3.46
CA ALA A 184 18.99 1.83 -3.63
C ALA A 184 18.60 0.64 -4.53
N ASN A 185 19.31 0.42 -5.64
CA ASN A 185 19.12 -0.76 -6.49
C ASN A 185 19.34 -2.06 -5.71
N ILE A 186 20.44 -2.15 -4.96
CA ILE A 186 20.73 -3.34 -4.13
C ILE A 186 19.65 -3.52 -3.04
N PHE A 187 19.17 -2.43 -2.46
CA PHE A 187 18.10 -2.48 -1.47
C PHE A 187 16.81 -3.04 -2.08
N ASN A 188 16.43 -2.57 -3.28
CA ASN A 188 15.32 -3.11 -4.05
C ASN A 188 15.49 -4.61 -4.34
N ASP A 189 16.68 -5.04 -4.77
CA ASP A 189 16.96 -6.45 -4.98
C ASP A 189 16.76 -7.27 -3.70
N TYR A 190 17.14 -6.74 -2.54
CA TYR A 190 16.96 -7.44 -1.26
C TYR A 190 15.50 -7.58 -0.85
N ILE A 191 14.71 -6.51 -0.95
CA ILE A 191 13.31 -6.53 -0.46
C ILE A 191 12.39 -7.42 -1.29
N THR A 192 12.76 -7.67 -2.56
CA THR A 192 12.01 -8.51 -3.51
C THR A 192 12.30 -10.01 -3.37
N ILE A 193 13.33 -10.40 -2.60
CA ILE A 193 13.64 -11.80 -2.35
C ILE A 193 12.45 -12.50 -1.67
N ALA A 194 11.96 -13.57 -2.30
CA ALA A 194 10.83 -14.37 -1.80
C ALA A 194 11.17 -15.16 -0.52
N ASP A 195 12.40 -15.67 -0.39
CA ASP A 195 12.87 -16.35 0.82
C ASP A 195 13.07 -15.33 1.96
N ALA A 196 12.12 -15.30 2.89
CA ALA A 196 12.13 -14.41 4.05
C ALA A 196 13.39 -14.56 4.92
N SER A 197 13.95 -15.77 5.05
CA SER A 197 15.16 -16.01 5.83
C SER A 197 16.40 -15.44 5.16
N ARG A 198 16.51 -15.59 3.84
CA ARG A 198 17.60 -14.98 3.06
C ARG A 198 17.50 -13.46 3.07
N ARG A 199 16.30 -12.92 2.82
CA ARG A 199 16.04 -11.47 2.85
C ARG A 199 16.41 -10.87 4.21
N LEU A 200 16.00 -11.51 5.29
CA LEU A 200 16.31 -11.04 6.65
C LEU A 200 17.82 -10.95 6.89
N ARG A 201 18.59 -11.99 6.52
CA ARG A 201 20.06 -11.98 6.68
C ARG A 201 20.70 -10.84 5.89
N LEU A 202 20.35 -10.68 4.62
CA LEU A 202 20.91 -9.61 3.77
C LEU A 202 20.61 -8.22 4.31
N LEU A 203 19.38 -7.98 4.81
CA LEU A 203 19.03 -6.72 5.44
C LEU A 203 19.80 -6.49 6.75
N GLN A 204 20.04 -7.52 7.55
CA GLN A 204 20.83 -7.42 8.78
C GLN A 204 22.32 -7.17 8.49
N ASP A 205 22.90 -7.90 7.53
CA ASP A 205 24.31 -7.77 7.15
C ASP A 205 24.66 -6.37 6.62
N ASN A 206 23.66 -5.66 6.07
CA ASN A 206 23.80 -4.30 5.54
C ASN A 206 23.19 -3.22 6.45
N TYR A 207 23.04 -3.50 7.75
CA TYR A 207 22.48 -2.54 8.72
C TYR A 207 23.15 -1.16 8.67
N GLU A 208 24.48 -1.11 8.66
CA GLU A 208 25.24 0.15 8.68
C GLU A 208 24.96 1.05 7.47
N VAL A 209 24.58 0.47 6.33
CA VAL A 209 24.25 1.18 5.10
C VAL A 209 22.85 1.81 5.17
N TYR A 210 21.89 1.08 5.76
CA TYR A 210 20.48 1.41 5.65
C TYR A 210 19.84 1.94 6.95
N LYS A 211 20.58 1.96 8.07
CA LYS A 211 20.05 2.33 9.40
C LYS A 211 19.45 3.75 9.50
N GLN A 212 19.78 4.65 8.57
CA GLN A 212 19.23 6.02 8.53
C GLN A 212 17.96 6.13 7.67
N ILE A 213 17.58 5.05 6.98
CA ILE A 213 16.46 5.05 6.05
C ILE A 213 15.23 4.47 6.75
N PRO A 214 14.11 5.19 6.87
CA PRO A 214 12.90 4.65 7.49
C PRO A 214 12.45 3.35 6.82
N GLU A 215 12.38 3.33 5.48
CA GLU A 215 11.92 2.18 4.70
C GLU A 215 12.65 0.87 5.01
N TYR A 216 13.92 0.94 5.39
CA TYR A 216 14.70 -0.22 5.85
C TYR A 216 14.00 -0.94 7.01
N TYR A 217 13.54 -0.21 8.02
CA TYR A 217 12.90 -0.78 9.20
C TYR A 217 11.52 -1.35 8.89
N TYR A 218 10.79 -0.75 7.93
CA TYR A 218 9.54 -1.32 7.43
C TYR A 218 9.80 -2.70 6.80
N HIS A 219 10.72 -2.79 5.84
CA HIS A 219 11.00 -4.04 5.13
C HIS A 219 11.66 -5.09 6.04
N LEU A 220 12.51 -4.67 6.97
CA LEU A 220 13.09 -5.56 7.98
C LEU A 220 12.00 -6.12 8.92
N GLY A 221 11.09 -5.27 9.39
CA GLY A 221 9.95 -5.70 10.21
C GLY A 221 9.04 -6.67 9.47
N MET A 222 8.76 -6.41 8.20
CA MET A 222 7.99 -7.30 7.34
C MET A 222 8.72 -8.62 7.07
N ALA A 223 10.05 -8.63 6.95
CA ALA A 223 10.83 -9.86 6.82
C ALA A 223 10.77 -10.72 8.09
N TYR A 224 10.82 -10.10 9.28
CA TYR A 224 10.58 -10.82 10.55
C TYR A 224 9.17 -11.39 10.63
N LEU A 225 8.16 -10.61 10.23
CA LEU A 225 6.76 -11.04 10.21
C LEU A 225 6.55 -12.24 9.28
N ASP A 226 7.11 -12.20 8.08
CA ASP A 226 7.03 -13.30 7.10
C ASP A 226 7.74 -14.58 7.61
N LYS A 227 8.66 -14.46 8.58
CA LYS A 227 9.30 -15.58 9.31
C LYS A 227 8.51 -16.06 10.54
N GLY A 228 7.41 -15.36 10.89
CA GLY A 228 6.61 -15.63 12.09
C GLY A 228 7.16 -15.01 13.38
N ASP A 229 8.15 -14.13 13.31
CA ASP A 229 8.75 -13.46 14.46
C ASP A 229 8.13 -12.07 14.67
N TYR A 230 6.91 -12.05 15.19
CA TYR A 230 6.19 -10.79 15.42
C TYR A 230 6.86 -9.89 16.47
N SER A 231 7.53 -10.46 17.48
CA SER A 231 8.17 -9.67 18.54
C SER A 231 9.26 -8.77 17.98
N ASN A 232 10.13 -9.31 17.12
CA ASN A 232 11.15 -8.49 16.46
C ASN A 232 10.55 -7.60 15.37
N ALA A 233 9.51 -8.04 14.66
CA ALA A 233 8.79 -7.19 13.71
C ALA A 233 8.25 -5.90 14.38
N LYS A 234 7.57 -6.04 15.53
CA LYS A 234 7.02 -4.91 16.30
C LYS A 234 8.09 -3.89 16.72
N LYS A 235 9.30 -4.35 17.06
CA LYS A 235 10.43 -3.45 17.36
C LYS A 235 10.82 -2.61 16.15
N GLN A 236 10.97 -3.24 14.97
CA GLN A 236 11.34 -2.52 13.76
C GLN A 236 10.24 -1.55 13.30
N PHE A 237 8.98 -1.97 13.39
CA PHE A 237 7.84 -1.08 13.12
C PHE A 237 7.81 0.13 14.05
N SER A 238 8.17 -0.05 15.32
CA SER A 238 8.26 1.06 16.27
C SER A 238 9.35 2.06 15.88
N VAL A 239 10.51 1.57 15.41
CA VAL A 239 11.59 2.44 14.90
C VAL A 239 11.13 3.20 13.66
N TYR A 240 10.50 2.52 12.70
CA TYR A 240 9.92 3.15 11.50
C TYR A 240 8.98 4.31 11.87
N LEU A 241 7.98 4.03 12.72
CA LEU A 241 6.96 5.01 13.12
C LEU A 241 7.59 6.20 13.86
N GLN A 242 8.61 5.96 14.69
CA GLN A 242 9.33 7.04 15.37
C GLN A 242 10.12 7.92 14.40
N MET A 243 10.81 7.33 13.43
CA MET A 243 11.53 8.08 12.39
C MET A 243 10.55 8.92 11.56
N TYR A 244 9.47 8.30 11.08
CA TYR A 244 8.46 8.99 10.28
C TYR A 244 7.77 10.13 11.04
N LYS A 245 7.48 9.94 12.33
CA LYS A 245 6.90 10.99 13.19
C LYS A 245 7.82 12.22 13.30
N ARG A 246 9.14 12.05 13.21
CA ARG A 246 10.11 13.16 13.24
C ARG A 246 10.15 13.91 11.90
N THR A 247 9.97 13.19 10.79
CA THR A 247 10.06 13.73 9.43
C THR A 247 8.85 13.30 8.59
N PRO A 248 7.64 13.85 8.84
CA PRO A 248 6.43 13.45 8.12
C PRO A 248 6.38 14.09 6.73
N ILE A 249 7.07 13.45 5.78
CA ILE A 249 7.24 13.93 4.42
C ILE A 249 6.06 13.62 3.49
N LEU A 250 5.16 12.70 3.87
CA LEU A 250 3.99 12.28 3.09
C LEU A 250 2.67 12.69 3.75
N ARG A 251 1.64 12.96 2.94
CA ARG A 251 0.26 13.19 3.40
C ARG A 251 -0.34 11.87 3.89
N TYR A 252 -0.06 10.79 3.17
CA TYR A 252 -0.49 9.43 3.45
C TYR A 252 0.73 8.51 3.46
N ASP A 253 1.09 7.95 4.60
CA ASP A 253 2.19 6.98 4.67
C ASP A 253 1.65 5.55 4.62
N GLU A 254 1.58 5.01 3.40
CA GLU A 254 1.04 3.67 3.13
C GLU A 254 1.70 2.59 3.99
N ARG A 255 3.01 2.73 4.27
CA ARG A 255 3.76 1.80 5.11
C ARG A 255 3.34 1.88 6.57
N SER A 256 3.06 3.07 7.11
CA SER A 256 2.39 3.21 8.42
C SER A 256 1.03 2.52 8.42
N GLY A 257 0.27 2.62 7.33
CA GLY A 257 -0.99 1.88 7.16
C GLY A 257 -0.79 0.37 7.22
N CYS A 258 0.16 -0.18 6.46
CA CYS A 258 0.48 -1.61 6.48
C CYS A 258 1.00 -2.09 7.84
N ILE A 259 1.78 -1.27 8.55
CA ILE A 259 2.22 -1.55 9.92
C ILE A 259 0.99 -1.66 10.85
N ALA A 260 0.04 -0.74 10.74
CA ALA A 260 -1.17 -0.77 11.56
C ALA A 260 -1.99 -2.05 11.31
N LEU A 261 -2.16 -2.45 10.05
CA LEU A 261 -2.80 -3.72 9.69
C LEU A 261 -2.04 -4.94 10.24
N ALA A 262 -0.70 -4.92 10.20
CA ALA A 262 0.13 -5.98 10.78
C ALA A 262 -0.05 -6.07 12.29
N MET A 263 -0.08 -4.94 13.00
CA MET A 263 -0.34 -4.91 14.45
C MET A 263 -1.74 -5.44 14.77
N LEU A 264 -2.78 -5.01 14.05
CA LEU A 264 -4.14 -5.54 14.20
C LEU A 264 -4.22 -7.06 13.99
N THR A 265 -3.44 -7.58 13.05
CA THR A 265 -3.42 -9.01 12.73
C THR A 265 -2.77 -9.86 13.82
N TYR A 266 -1.61 -9.43 14.31
CA TYR A 266 -0.71 -10.28 15.10
C TYR A 266 -0.63 -9.92 16.58
N ASP A 267 -0.99 -8.70 16.98
CA ASP A 267 -0.95 -8.29 18.38
C ASP A 267 -2.26 -8.60 19.11
N LYS A 268 -2.25 -9.67 19.89
CA LYS A 268 -3.41 -10.09 20.68
C LYS A 268 -3.57 -9.34 22.01
N THR A 269 -2.63 -8.44 22.33
CA THR A 269 -2.64 -7.66 23.57
C THR A 269 -3.30 -6.29 23.43
N LEU A 270 -3.67 -5.89 22.21
CA LEU A 270 -4.30 -4.60 21.92
C LEU A 270 -5.63 -4.45 22.65
N SER A 271 -5.77 -3.34 23.37
CA SER A 271 -7.03 -2.85 23.90
C SER A 271 -7.98 -2.38 22.79
N THR A 272 -9.25 -2.21 23.13
CA THR A 272 -10.28 -1.66 22.21
C THR A 272 -9.85 -0.31 21.64
N GLY A 273 -9.34 0.60 22.48
CA GLY A 273 -8.90 1.93 22.05
C GLY A 273 -7.69 1.88 21.11
N GLU A 274 -6.71 1.01 21.37
CA GLU A 274 -5.56 0.84 20.48
C GLU A 274 -5.97 0.27 19.12
N LYS A 275 -6.94 -0.66 19.09
CA LYS A 275 -7.48 -1.18 17.82
C LYS A 275 -8.19 -0.11 17.02
N GLU A 276 -9.00 0.74 17.64
CA GLU A 276 -9.64 1.87 16.97
C GLU A 276 -8.63 2.87 16.41
N GLU A 277 -7.57 3.17 17.16
CA GLU A 277 -6.48 4.04 16.71
C GLU A 277 -5.77 3.43 15.49
N LEU A 278 -5.41 2.14 15.54
CA LEU A 278 -4.74 1.45 14.43
C LEU A 278 -5.65 1.37 13.19
N VAL A 279 -6.95 1.12 13.35
CA VAL A 279 -7.91 1.18 12.24
C VAL A 279 -7.95 2.58 11.63
N SER A 280 -7.96 3.62 12.46
CA SER A 280 -7.94 5.01 12.00
C SER A 280 -6.66 5.34 11.23
N VAL A 281 -5.50 4.85 11.70
CA VAL A 281 -4.21 4.97 11.00
C VAL A 281 -4.25 4.24 9.66
N ALA A 282 -4.78 3.02 9.61
CA ALA A 282 -4.87 2.24 8.38
C ALA A 282 -5.77 2.91 7.34
N ILE A 283 -7.00 3.30 7.70
CA ILE A 283 -7.94 3.97 6.78
C ILE A 283 -7.40 5.33 6.31
N LYS A 284 -6.76 6.09 7.19
CA LYS A 284 -6.16 7.37 6.81
C LYS A 284 -5.07 7.21 5.76
N ASN A 285 -4.19 6.21 5.91
CA ASN A 285 -3.01 6.06 5.07
C ASN A 285 -3.19 5.11 3.88
N LEU A 286 -4.25 4.31 3.88
CA LEU A 286 -4.60 3.38 2.80
C LEU A 286 -6.09 3.55 2.40
N PRO A 287 -6.56 4.78 2.11
CA PRO A 287 -7.99 5.08 1.98
C PRO A 287 -8.68 4.33 0.85
N SER A 288 -7.98 4.13 -0.27
CA SER A 288 -8.50 3.45 -1.47
C SER A 288 -7.98 2.02 -1.61
N ASN A 289 -7.28 1.47 -0.61
CA ASN A 289 -6.82 0.09 -0.63
C ASN A 289 -7.94 -0.83 -0.14
N SER A 290 -8.61 -1.51 -1.06
CA SER A 290 -9.79 -2.34 -0.74
C SER A 290 -9.52 -3.43 0.29
N ALA A 291 -8.33 -4.04 0.28
CA ALA A 291 -7.97 -5.08 1.24
C ALA A 291 -7.76 -4.50 2.64
N ALA A 292 -7.13 -3.33 2.74
CA ALA A 292 -6.98 -2.60 4.00
C ALA A 292 -8.33 -2.18 4.57
N VAL A 293 -9.21 -1.61 3.74
CA VAL A 293 -10.57 -1.21 4.12
C VAL A 293 -11.37 -2.41 4.62
N LEU A 294 -11.32 -3.54 3.91
CA LEU A 294 -12.00 -4.76 4.33
C LEU A 294 -11.46 -5.29 5.66
N GLN A 295 -10.14 -5.33 5.84
CA GLN A 295 -9.55 -5.73 7.12
C GLN A 295 -10.02 -4.85 8.27
N CYS A 296 -10.03 -3.52 8.09
CA CYS A 296 -10.53 -2.58 9.08
C CYS A 296 -12.01 -2.80 9.40
N ALA A 297 -12.84 -3.03 8.38
CA ALA A 297 -14.25 -3.36 8.56
C ALA A 297 -14.44 -4.66 9.36
N MET A 298 -13.63 -5.68 9.08
CA MET A 298 -13.65 -6.94 9.81
C MET A 298 -13.22 -6.77 11.28
N VAL A 299 -12.26 -5.89 11.59
CA VAL A 299 -11.90 -5.56 12.98
C VAL A 299 -13.10 -4.94 13.70
N TYR A 300 -13.84 -4.01 13.08
CA TYR A 300 -15.06 -3.44 13.67
C TYR A 300 -16.14 -4.50 13.91
N ILE A 301 -16.38 -5.37 12.93
CA ILE A 301 -17.43 -6.39 13.01
C ILE A 301 -17.11 -7.46 14.06
N TYR A 302 -15.88 -7.99 14.06
CA TYR A 302 -15.54 -9.19 14.85
C TYR A 302 -14.84 -8.90 16.16
N GLU A 303 -13.97 -7.89 16.22
CA GLU A 303 -13.15 -7.64 17.40
C GLU A 303 -13.70 -6.52 18.29
N LEU A 304 -14.20 -5.44 17.68
CA LEU A 304 -14.77 -4.29 18.40
C LEU A 304 -16.27 -4.42 18.67
N ARG A 305 -16.95 -5.34 17.96
CA ARG A 305 -18.41 -5.56 18.02
C ARG A 305 -19.24 -4.34 17.62
N GLU A 306 -18.67 -3.46 16.80
CA GLU A 306 -19.33 -2.29 16.22
C GLU A 306 -19.67 -2.56 14.74
N ALA A 307 -20.46 -3.60 14.50
CA ALA A 307 -20.70 -4.11 13.16
C ALA A 307 -21.29 -3.05 12.20
N GLU A 308 -22.09 -2.12 12.70
CA GLU A 308 -22.63 -1.02 11.90
C GLU A 308 -21.53 -0.18 11.24
N LYS A 309 -20.48 0.21 12.00
CA LYS A 309 -19.35 0.97 11.46
C LYS A 309 -18.57 0.15 10.43
N GLY A 310 -18.39 -1.15 10.67
CA GLY A 310 -17.72 -2.03 9.71
C GLY A 310 -18.48 -2.13 8.39
N PHE A 311 -19.81 -2.27 8.42
CA PHE A 311 -20.62 -2.27 7.20
C PHE A 311 -20.61 -0.93 6.47
N GLN A 312 -20.59 0.20 7.20
CA GLN A 312 -20.45 1.52 6.60
C GLN A 312 -19.11 1.70 5.88
N LEU A 313 -18.01 1.15 6.43
CA LEU A 313 -16.70 1.14 5.77
C LEU A 313 -16.71 0.34 4.47
N ILE A 314 -17.30 -0.87 4.48
CA ILE A 314 -17.40 -1.68 3.26
C ILE A 314 -18.19 -0.93 2.19
N ARG A 315 -19.35 -0.35 2.55
CA ARG A 315 -20.15 0.46 1.62
C ARG A 315 -19.35 1.65 1.07
N ALA A 316 -18.68 2.40 1.95
CA ALA A 316 -17.88 3.55 1.54
C ALA A 316 -16.75 3.17 0.57
N GLY A 317 -16.09 2.04 0.79
CA GLY A 317 -15.06 1.56 -0.13
C GLY A 317 -15.59 1.05 -1.47
N ILE A 318 -16.83 0.53 -1.54
CA ILE A 318 -17.45 0.17 -2.82
C ILE A 318 -17.78 1.43 -3.63
N ASP A 319 -18.25 2.49 -2.97
CA ASP A 319 -18.56 3.78 -3.60
C ASP A 319 -17.29 4.57 -4.00
N ASP A 320 -16.10 4.20 -3.50
CA ASP A 320 -14.85 4.91 -3.82
C ASP A 320 -14.45 4.67 -5.30
N PRO A 321 -14.41 5.74 -6.12
CA PRO A 321 -14.00 5.63 -7.52
C PRO A 321 -12.54 5.18 -7.68
N GLN A 322 -11.69 5.38 -6.67
CA GLN A 322 -10.27 5.00 -6.70
C GLN A 322 -9.97 3.67 -6.03
N ALA A 323 -10.98 2.93 -5.56
CA ALA A 323 -10.76 1.68 -4.85
C ALA A 323 -9.94 0.69 -5.68
N SER A 324 -8.87 0.16 -5.08
CA SER A 324 -7.88 -0.69 -5.74
C SER A 324 -8.47 -2.00 -6.25
N ASP A 325 -9.47 -2.54 -5.56
CA ASP A 325 -10.19 -3.75 -5.96
C ASP A 325 -11.62 -3.72 -5.41
N ARG A 326 -12.56 -3.13 -6.15
CA ARG A 326 -13.96 -3.02 -5.72
C ARG A 326 -14.63 -4.38 -5.54
N ASP A 327 -14.18 -5.39 -6.27
CA ASP A 327 -14.76 -6.73 -6.22
C ASP A 327 -14.54 -7.40 -4.86
N VAL A 328 -13.42 -7.08 -4.18
CA VAL A 328 -13.13 -7.61 -2.82
C VAL A 328 -14.22 -7.15 -1.86
N LEU A 329 -14.51 -5.85 -1.91
CA LEU A 329 -15.49 -5.23 -1.05
C LEU A 329 -16.91 -5.66 -1.42
N PHE A 330 -17.19 -5.77 -2.72
CA PHE A 330 -18.49 -6.20 -3.23
C PHE A 330 -18.83 -7.64 -2.79
N MET A 331 -17.91 -8.58 -2.99
CA MET A 331 -18.10 -9.97 -2.55
C MET A 331 -18.20 -10.08 -1.04
N ALA A 332 -17.36 -9.35 -0.30
CA ALA A 332 -17.45 -9.33 1.15
C ALA A 332 -18.80 -8.80 1.64
N ALA A 333 -19.27 -7.69 1.07
CA ALA A 333 -20.59 -7.15 1.35
C ALA A 333 -21.70 -8.16 1.01
N ALA A 334 -21.62 -8.86 -0.12
CA ALA A 334 -22.60 -9.86 -0.52
C ALA A 334 -22.67 -11.04 0.47
N ASN A 335 -21.51 -11.56 0.89
CA ASN A 335 -21.43 -12.67 1.86
C ASN A 335 -21.90 -12.26 3.26
N LEU A 336 -21.65 -11.02 3.67
CA LEU A 336 -22.04 -10.50 4.98
C LEU A 336 -23.43 -9.85 4.98
N LEU A 337 -24.09 -9.75 3.82
CA LEU A 337 -25.39 -9.12 3.63
C LEU A 337 -26.49 -9.66 4.56
N PRO A 338 -26.57 -10.99 4.87
CA PRO A 338 -27.55 -11.50 5.83
C PRO A 338 -27.40 -10.90 7.23
N TYR A 339 -26.17 -10.61 7.67
CA TYR A 339 -25.89 -9.99 8.96
C TYR A 339 -26.23 -8.50 8.96
N ALA A 340 -25.97 -7.81 7.84
CA ALA A 340 -26.29 -6.39 7.68
C ALA A 340 -27.79 -6.10 7.83
N LYS A 341 -28.69 -7.08 7.62
CA LYS A 341 -30.15 -6.94 7.84
C LYS A 341 -30.52 -6.46 9.25
N SER A 342 -29.68 -6.74 10.24
CA SER A 342 -29.85 -6.24 11.61
C SER A 342 -29.66 -4.72 11.75
N PHE A 343 -29.11 -4.06 10.71
CA PHE A 343 -28.89 -2.62 10.61
C PHE A 343 -29.62 -2.04 9.37
N PRO A 344 -30.95 -1.82 9.43
CA PRO A 344 -31.75 -1.48 8.26
C PRO A 344 -31.28 -0.27 7.42
N PRO A 345 -30.78 0.84 8.01
CA PRO A 345 -30.27 1.96 7.22
C PRO A 345 -29.05 1.58 6.38
N VAL A 346 -28.08 0.89 6.98
CA VAL A 346 -26.83 0.49 6.31
C VAL A 346 -27.10 -0.60 5.28
N TYR A 347 -27.99 -1.55 5.59
CA TYR A 347 -28.43 -2.58 4.65
C TYR A 347 -29.01 -1.98 3.36
N ARG A 348 -29.90 -0.99 3.47
CA ARG A 348 -30.49 -0.30 2.31
C ARG A 348 -29.42 0.42 1.49
N ALA A 349 -28.50 1.11 2.15
CA ALA A 349 -27.40 1.80 1.48
C ALA A 349 -26.51 0.83 0.68
N ILE A 350 -26.15 -0.32 1.25
CA ILE A 350 -25.37 -1.36 0.53
C ILE A 350 -26.13 -1.86 -0.71
N LEU A 351 -27.44 -2.10 -0.60
CA LEU A 351 -28.26 -2.51 -1.75
C LEU A 351 -28.34 -1.44 -2.84
N GLU A 352 -28.42 -0.17 -2.48
CA GLU A 352 -28.39 0.95 -3.44
C GLU A 352 -27.03 1.03 -4.14
N THR A 353 -25.93 0.94 -3.40
CA THR A 353 -24.58 0.87 -3.95
C THR A 353 -24.46 -0.29 -4.94
N PHE A 354 -24.96 -1.49 -4.61
CA PHE A 354 -24.94 -2.63 -5.52
C PHE A 354 -25.71 -2.41 -6.82
N LYS A 355 -26.85 -1.72 -6.78
CA LYS A 355 -27.63 -1.39 -7.98
C LYS A 355 -26.93 -0.38 -8.88
N ASN A 356 -26.19 0.55 -8.28
CA ASN A 356 -25.55 1.66 -9.00
C ASN A 356 -24.13 1.31 -9.48
N THR A 357 -23.55 0.21 -9.01
CA THR A 357 -22.19 -0.19 -9.40
C THR A 357 -22.22 -0.93 -10.74
N THR A 358 -21.67 -0.33 -11.79
CA THR A 358 -21.64 -0.87 -13.17
C THR A 358 -20.33 -1.57 -13.54
N SER A 359 -19.32 -1.55 -12.67
CA SER A 359 -17.94 -2.01 -12.93
C SER A 359 -17.49 -3.08 -11.94
N VAL A 360 -18.20 -4.22 -11.93
CA VAL A 360 -17.93 -5.38 -11.05
C VAL A 360 -17.85 -6.63 -11.92
N SER A 361 -16.96 -7.57 -11.60
CA SER A 361 -16.87 -8.83 -12.39
C SER A 361 -18.14 -9.68 -12.28
N PHE A 362 -18.34 -10.54 -13.27
CA PHE A 362 -19.49 -11.45 -13.31
C PHE A 362 -19.55 -12.37 -12.07
N ASP A 363 -18.41 -12.85 -11.58
CA ASP A 363 -18.35 -13.73 -10.39
C ASP A 363 -18.80 -13.03 -9.11
N SER A 364 -18.42 -11.75 -8.95
CA SER A 364 -18.86 -10.91 -7.84
C SER A 364 -20.37 -10.64 -7.90
N PHE A 365 -20.89 -10.38 -9.11
CA PHE A 365 -22.34 -10.21 -9.32
C PHE A 365 -23.11 -11.51 -9.05
N LEU A 366 -22.58 -12.66 -9.49
CA LEU A 366 -23.16 -13.97 -9.23
C LEU A 366 -23.19 -14.27 -7.71
N THR A 367 -22.12 -13.93 -6.99
CA THR A 367 -22.06 -14.06 -5.52
C THR A 367 -23.17 -13.23 -4.85
N TYR A 368 -23.43 -12.02 -5.33
CA TYR A 368 -24.56 -11.20 -4.86
C TYR A 368 -25.92 -11.84 -5.17
N LEU A 369 -26.12 -12.38 -6.38
CA LEU A 369 -27.37 -13.07 -6.74
C LEU A 369 -27.62 -14.29 -5.86
N ILE A 370 -26.58 -15.05 -5.52
CA ILE A 370 -26.67 -16.22 -4.63
C ILE A 370 -26.95 -15.79 -3.18
N GLY A 371 -26.33 -14.69 -2.73
CA GLY A 371 -26.47 -14.15 -1.37
C GLY A 371 -27.75 -13.35 -1.10
N CYS A 372 -28.50 -12.96 -2.13
CA CYS A 372 -29.70 -12.13 -2.04
C CYS A 372 -30.96 -12.91 -2.49
N PRO A 373 -31.75 -13.51 -1.58
CA PRO A 373 -32.93 -14.32 -1.95
C PRO A 373 -34.09 -13.52 -2.56
N VAL A 374 -33.99 -12.19 -2.66
CA VAL A 374 -35.11 -11.28 -2.93
C VAL A 374 -35.23 -10.91 -4.41
N LEU A 375 -34.36 -11.41 -5.28
CA LEU A 375 -34.42 -11.18 -6.73
C LEU A 375 -35.00 -12.38 -7.54
N CYS A 376 -35.39 -13.47 -6.87
CA CYS A 376 -36.01 -14.65 -7.50
C CYS A 376 -37.53 -14.77 -7.27
N SER A 377 -38.22 -13.69 -6.95
CA SER A 377 -39.68 -13.65 -6.83
C SER A 377 -40.29 -12.50 -7.58
#